data_AF-A0AAD8PK53-F1
#
_entry.id   AF-A0AAD8PK53-F1
#
_cell.length_a   1.000
_cell.length_b   1.000
_cell.length_c   1.000
_cell.angle_alpha   90.00
_cell.angle_beta   90.00
_cell.angle_gamma   90.00
#
_symmetry.space_group_name_H-M   'P 1'
#
loop_
_entity.id
_entity.type
_entity.pdbx_description
1 polymer ?
#
loop_
_entity_poly.entity_id
_entity_poly.type
_entity_poly.pdbx_seq_one_letter_code
_entity_poly.pdbx_strand_id
1 'polypeptide(L)'
;AAKTALSMPQLRTMVLWNGRQGEAFKFFYHAATSGYACIGWRGTWEFELGSEIQQDWHGVQYDLQVIREHRISTYIESHAHAIDLMDSPSGVVDPVSER
;
A
#
# COMPACT_ATOMS: atom_id res chain seq x y z
N ALA A 1 8.16 7.33 4.56
CA ALA A 1 6.71 7.33 4.27
C ALA A 1 5.93 8.03 5.38
N ALA A 2 5.80 7.44 6.58
CA ALA A 2 5.03 8.02 7.70
C ALA A 2 5.44 9.46 8.06
N LYS A 3 6.74 9.74 8.17
CA LYS A 3 7.25 11.12 8.41
C LYS A 3 6.76 12.15 7.40
N THR A 4 6.65 11.75 6.14
CA THR A 4 6.11 12.62 5.07
C THR A 4 4.60 12.77 5.22
N ALA A 5 3.89 11.68 5.53
CA ALA A 5 2.44 11.68 5.76
C ALA A 5 2.02 12.55 6.96
N LEU A 6 2.85 12.67 8.01
CA LEU A 6 2.64 13.62 9.11
C LEU A 6 2.51 15.08 8.63
N SER A 7 3.17 15.42 7.54
CA SER A 7 3.12 16.76 6.94
C SER A 7 1.96 16.92 5.93
N MET A 8 1.09 15.91 5.81
CA MET A 8 -0.03 15.86 4.85
C MET A 8 -1.37 15.67 5.59
N PRO A 9 -1.90 16.72 6.25
CA PRO A 9 -3.06 16.59 7.14
C PRO A 9 -4.38 16.20 6.43
N GLN A 10 -4.43 16.29 5.11
CA GLN A 10 -5.58 15.90 4.29
C GLN A 10 -5.35 14.58 3.55
N LEU A 11 -4.30 13.83 3.88
CA LEU A 11 -3.99 12.55 3.25
C LEU A 11 -5.11 11.54 3.54
N ARG A 12 -5.82 11.12 2.49
CA ARG A 12 -6.84 10.06 2.56
C ARG A 12 -6.33 8.71 2.11
N THR A 13 -5.52 8.71 1.05
CA THR A 13 -4.99 7.49 0.45
C THR A 13 -3.51 7.69 0.14
N MET A 14 -2.70 6.70 0.46
CA MET A 14 -1.34 6.60 -0.03
C MET A 14 -1.09 5.16 -0.44
N VAL A 15 -0.59 4.94 -1.66
CA VAL A 15 -0.13 3.63 -2.12
C VAL A 15 1.30 3.79 -2.59
N LEU A 16 2.21 3.04 -1.98
CA LEU A 16 3.60 2.91 -2.42
C LEU A 16 3.74 1.55 -3.06
N TRP A 17 4.09 1.51 -4.33
CA TRP A 17 4.26 0.27 -5.07
C TRP A 17 5.64 0.23 -5.71
N ASN A 18 6.15 -0.98 -5.89
CA ASN A 18 7.31 -1.27 -6.71
C ASN A 18 7.12 -2.64 -7.35
N GLY A 19 7.52 -2.77 -8.60
CA GLY A 19 7.40 -4.00 -9.36
C GLY A 19 8.56 -4.14 -10.32
N ARG A 20 9.06 -5.35 -10.48
CA ARG A 20 10.02 -5.77 -11.49
C ARG A 20 9.77 -7.24 -11.81
N GLN A 21 10.45 -7.77 -12.82
CA GLN A 21 10.35 -9.20 -13.13
C GLN A 21 10.67 -10.06 -11.89
N GLY A 22 9.75 -10.96 -11.54
CA GLY A 22 9.83 -11.85 -10.38
C GLY A 22 9.45 -11.24 -9.03
N GLU A 23 9.33 -9.92 -8.91
CA GLU A 23 9.15 -9.26 -7.61
C GLU A 23 8.19 -8.07 -7.69
N ALA A 24 7.22 -8.02 -6.78
CA ALA A 24 6.32 -6.89 -6.67
C ALA A 24 5.82 -6.72 -5.25
N PHE A 25 5.57 -5.47 -4.85
CA PHE A 25 4.88 -5.18 -3.61
C PHE A 25 4.13 -3.86 -3.67
N LYS A 26 3.14 -3.77 -2.78
CA LYS A 26 2.50 -2.53 -2.37
C LYS A 26 2.45 -2.41 -0.85
N PHE A 27 2.67 -1.19 -0.38
CA PHE A 27 2.25 -0.72 0.93
C PHE A 27 1.11 0.27 0.71
N PHE A 28 0.08 0.25 1.54
CA PHE A 28 -0.99 1.24 1.47
C PHE A 28 -1.33 1.82 2.84
N TYR A 29 -1.89 3.02 2.80
CA TYR A 29 -2.57 3.72 3.89
C TYR A 29 -3.91 4.22 3.36
N HIS A 30 -4.99 3.94 4.08
CA HIS A 30 -6.33 4.47 3.79
C HIS A 30 -6.97 5.03 5.05
N ALA A 31 -7.39 6.29 5.02
CA ALA A 31 -8.11 6.95 6.10
C ALA A 31 -9.58 7.14 5.72
N ALA A 32 -10.47 6.61 6.55
CA ALA A 32 -11.89 6.86 6.47
C ALA A 32 -12.23 8.28 6.96
N THR A 33 -13.39 8.78 6.55
CA THR A 33 -13.87 10.09 7.01
C THR A 33 -14.20 10.09 8.51
N SER A 34 -14.51 8.91 9.07
CA SER A 34 -14.80 8.69 10.49
C SER A 34 -13.58 8.79 11.42
N GLY A 35 -12.37 9.03 10.90
CA GLY A 35 -11.15 9.15 11.71
C GLY A 35 -10.39 7.84 11.92
N TYR A 36 -10.90 6.73 11.39
CA TYR A 36 -10.20 5.44 11.36
C TYR A 36 -9.27 5.38 10.15
N ALA A 37 -8.12 4.72 10.30
CA ALA A 37 -7.26 4.40 9.17
C ALA A 37 -6.78 2.96 9.20
N CYS A 38 -6.31 2.47 8.06
CA CYS A 38 -5.62 1.21 7.97
C CYS A 38 -4.35 1.31 7.14
N ILE A 39 -3.38 0.47 7.49
CA ILE A 39 -2.19 0.23 6.69
C ILE A 39 -2.06 -1.25 6.36
N GLY A 40 -1.39 -1.57 5.27
CA GLY A 40 -1.16 -2.96 4.89
C GLY A 40 0.00 -3.11 3.94
N TRP A 41 0.44 -4.36 3.82
CA TRP A 41 1.46 -4.80 2.88
C TRP A 41 0.94 -5.99 2.09
N ARG A 42 1.24 -6.00 0.79
CA ARG A 42 1.06 -7.15 -0.08
C ARG A 42 2.17 -7.21 -1.09
N GLY A 43 2.77 -8.38 -1.27
CA GLY A 43 3.83 -8.55 -2.26
C GLY A 43 4.14 -10.01 -2.54
N THR A 44 5.14 -10.25 -3.39
CA THR A 44 5.62 -11.59 -3.77
C THR A 44 6.45 -12.27 -2.69
N TRP A 45 6.82 -11.54 -1.64
CA TRP A 45 7.40 -12.08 -0.41
C TRP A 45 6.56 -11.71 0.81
N GLU A 46 6.69 -12.54 1.85
CA GLU A 46 6.07 -12.28 3.14
C GLU A 46 6.82 -11.14 3.82
N PHE A 47 6.06 -10.15 4.30
CA PHE A 47 6.59 -9.05 5.07
C PHE A 47 5.57 -8.68 6.13
N GLU A 48 6.01 -8.69 7.38
CA GLU A 48 5.21 -8.23 8.50
C GLU A 48 5.58 -6.80 8.84
N LEU A 49 4.57 -5.93 8.96
CA LEU A 49 4.78 -4.56 9.41
C LEU A 49 5.18 -4.59 10.88
N GLY A 50 6.48 -4.44 11.15
CA GLY A 50 7.04 -4.44 12.50
C GLY A 50 6.51 -3.30 13.38
N SER A 51 6.73 -3.41 14.69
CA SER A 51 6.26 -2.45 15.69
C SER A 51 6.72 -1.02 15.43
N GLU A 52 7.96 -0.83 14.97
CA GLU A 52 8.50 0.50 14.63
C GLU A 52 7.69 1.16 13.51
N ILE A 53 7.40 0.43 12.43
CA ILE A 53 6.58 0.93 11.32
C ILE A 53 5.17 1.26 11.83
N GLN A 54 4.58 0.40 12.65
CA GLN A 54 3.26 0.66 13.22
C GLN A 54 3.25 1.92 14.10
N GLN A 55 4.26 2.14 14.93
CA GLN A 55 4.38 3.32 15.79
C GLN A 55 4.50 4.61 14.97
N ASP A 56 5.33 4.59 13.93
CA ASP A 56 5.48 5.70 12.99
C ASP A 56 4.14 6.10 12.36
N TRP A 57 3.31 5.11 11.98
CA TRP A 57 1.99 5.36 11.40
C TRP A 57 0.91 5.72 12.43
N HIS A 58 1.03 5.29 13.69
CA HIS A 58 0.16 5.78 14.78
C HIS A 58 0.32 7.28 15.01
N GLY A 59 1.49 7.85 14.70
CA GLY A 59 1.68 9.30 14.71
C GLY A 59 0.85 10.02 13.64
N VAL A 60 0.54 9.37 12.52
CA VAL A 60 -0.26 9.91 11.41
C VAL A 60 -1.76 9.81 11.72
N GLN A 61 -2.20 8.66 12.22
CA GLN A 61 -3.56 8.44 12.70
C GLN A 61 -3.51 7.53 13.93
N TYR A 62 -4.15 7.95 15.02
CA TYR A 62 -4.16 7.18 16.27
C TYR A 62 -4.99 5.90 16.15
N ASP A 63 -6.17 5.99 15.53
CA ASP A 63 -7.07 4.85 15.33
C ASP A 63 -6.68 4.09 14.04
N LEU A 64 -5.60 3.30 14.15
CA LEU A 64 -4.93 2.66 13.03
C LEU A 64 -5.00 1.13 13.13
N GLN A 65 -5.53 0.49 12.08
CA GLN A 65 -5.54 -0.95 11.93
C GLN A 65 -4.44 -1.44 10.96
N VAL A 66 -3.79 -2.54 11.31
CA VAL A 66 -2.90 -3.27 10.39
C VAL A 66 -3.67 -4.38 9.69
N ILE A 67 -3.74 -4.31 8.37
CA ILE A 67 -4.35 -5.33 7.51
C ILE A 67 -3.26 -6.31 7.08
N ARG A 68 -3.51 -7.60 7.33
CA ARG A 68 -2.71 -8.70 6.79
C ARG A 68 -3.28 -9.12 5.45
N GLU A 69 -2.51 -8.93 4.38
CA GLU A 69 -2.85 -9.49 3.06
C GLU A 69 -1.98 -10.72 2.77
N HIS A 70 -2.52 -11.64 1.96
CA HIS A 70 -1.79 -12.82 1.54
C HIS A 70 -0.68 -12.47 0.52
N ARG A 71 0.42 -13.22 0.60
CA ARG A 71 1.50 -13.17 -0.40
C ARG A 71 0.96 -13.45 -1.80
N ILE A 72 1.43 -12.68 -2.77
CA ILE A 72 1.21 -12.94 -4.19
C ILE A 72 2.06 -14.15 -4.58
N SER A 73 1.40 -15.25 -4.97
CA SER A 73 2.06 -16.47 -5.45
C SER A 73 2.31 -16.48 -6.96
N THR A 74 1.70 -15.55 -7.70
CA THR A 74 1.84 -15.42 -9.15
C THR A 74 3.23 -14.88 -9.51
N TYR A 75 3.86 -15.47 -10.51
CA TYR A 75 5.11 -14.96 -11.06
C TYR A 75 4.88 -13.63 -11.78
N ILE A 76 5.68 -12.62 -11.46
CA ILE A 76 5.59 -11.30 -12.07
C ILE A 76 6.39 -11.29 -13.38
N GLU A 77 5.68 -11.26 -14.49
CA GLU A 77 6.28 -11.32 -15.83
C GLU A 77 6.83 -9.96 -16.30
N SER A 78 6.20 -8.87 -15.87
CA SER A 78 6.52 -7.51 -16.28
C SER A 78 6.02 -6.49 -15.25
N HIS A 79 6.38 -5.21 -15.44
CA HIS A 79 5.87 -4.12 -14.60
C HIS A 79 4.35 -3.95 -14.73
N ALA A 80 3.79 -4.13 -15.93
CA ALA A 80 2.34 -4.03 -16.17
C ALA A 80 1.58 -5.14 -15.43
N HIS A 81 2.05 -6.39 -15.53
CA HIS A 81 1.47 -7.52 -14.80
C HIS A 81 1.56 -7.31 -13.27
N ALA A 82 2.62 -6.66 -12.78
CA ALA A 82 2.74 -6.30 -11.38
C ALA A 82 1.63 -5.31 -10.95
N ILE A 83 1.41 -4.26 -11.74
CA ILE A 83 0.40 -3.23 -11.47
C ILE A 83 -1.00 -3.86 -11.45
N ASP A 84 -1.35 -4.67 -12.44
CA ASP A 84 -2.66 -5.36 -12.52
C ASP A 84 -2.97 -6.21 -11.28
N LEU A 85 -1.96 -6.90 -10.74
CA LEU A 85 -2.11 -7.72 -9.53
C LEU A 85 -2.22 -6.89 -8.24
N MET A 86 -1.75 -5.64 -8.27
CA MET A 86 -1.66 -4.75 -7.11
C MET A 86 -2.83 -3.76 -7.04
N ASP A 87 -3.39 -3.33 -8.17
CA ASP A 87 -4.45 -2.33 -8.25
C ASP A 87 -5.87 -2.95 -8.24
N SER A 88 -6.41 -3.10 -7.04
CA SER A 88 -7.86 -3.04 -6.80
C SER A 88 -8.11 -2.51 -5.39
N PRO A 89 -9.00 -1.50 -5.18
CA PRO A 89 -10.01 -0.97 -6.09
C PRO A 89 -9.69 0.42 -6.66
N SER A 90 -9.90 0.57 -7.98
CA SER A 90 -10.17 1.80 -8.76
C SER A 90 -9.45 3.10 -8.36
N GLY A 91 -8.49 3.53 -9.18
CA GLY A 91 -8.15 4.96 -9.30
C GLY A 91 -6.67 5.34 -9.26
N VAL A 92 -5.72 4.39 -9.27
CA VAL A 92 -4.28 4.72 -9.29
C VAL A 92 -3.69 4.68 -10.71
N VAL A 93 -4.19 3.78 -11.57
CA VAL A 93 -3.83 3.76 -12.99
C VAL A 93 -4.71 4.75 -13.75
N ASP A 94 -4.09 5.75 -14.37
CA ASP A 94 -4.76 6.56 -15.38
C ASP A 94 -5.09 5.65 -16.57
N PRO A 95 -6.33 5.65 -17.10
CA PRO A 95 -6.74 4.78 -18.22
C PRO A 95 -5.83 4.84 -19.45
N VAL A 96 -5.05 5.92 -19.61
CA VAL A 96 -4.07 6.06 -20.69
C VAL A 96 -2.90 5.09 -20.56
N SER A 97 -2.60 4.61 -19.35
CA SER A 97 -1.50 3.66 -19.09
C SER A 97 -1.91 2.19 -19.25
N GLU A 98 -3.20 1.92 -19.50
CA GLU A 98 -3.75 0.57 -19.76
C GLU A 98 -3.80 0.23 -21.28
N ARG A 99 -3.21 1.07 -22.13
CA ARG A 99 -3.24 0.95 -23.60
C ARG A 99 -1.99 0.32 -24.20
#